data_AF-A0A7W9YAU2-F1
#
_entry.id   AF-A0A7W9YAU2-F1
#
_cell.length_a   1.000
_cell.length_b   1.000
_cell.length_c   1.000
_cell.angle_alpha   90.00
_cell.angle_beta   90.00
_cell.angle_gamma   90.00
#
_symmetry.space_group_name_H-M   'P 1'
#
loop_
_entity.id
_entity.type
_entity.pdbx_description
1 polymer ?
#
loop_
_entity_poly.entity_id
_entity_poly.type
_entity_poly.pdbx_seq_one_letter_code
_entity_poly.pdbx_strand_id
1 'polypeptide(L)'
;MQLENAKRTALTCLSYQQRQLLFAGLKNEVNRSFYMLDPQARGRWATSAQKLTEILEFFERVPHDAEGCSMVKAVELACEFTIQAIPSEYENANSTIH
;
A
#
# COMPACT_ATOMS: atom_id res chain seq x y z
N MET A 1 13.13 -11.17 14.12
CA MET A 1 12.88 -10.32 15.32
C MET A 1 13.45 -8.90 15.17
N GLN A 2 14.73 -8.73 14.79
CA GLN A 2 15.34 -7.39 14.68
C GLN A 2 14.74 -6.51 13.57
N LEU A 3 14.40 -7.08 12.39
CA LEU A 3 13.84 -6.32 11.26
C LEU A 3 12.43 -5.77 11.55
N GLU A 4 11.55 -6.60 12.12
CA GLU A 4 10.18 -6.19 12.49
C GLU A 4 10.20 -5.07 13.53
N ASN A 5 11.10 -5.16 14.51
CA ASN A 5 11.32 -4.08 15.46
C ASN A 5 11.85 -2.82 14.78
N ALA A 6 12.77 -2.91 13.82
CA ALA A 6 13.29 -1.75 13.10
C ALA A 6 12.19 -1.02 12.30
N LYS A 7 11.31 -1.77 11.60
CA LYS A 7 10.17 -1.20 10.86
C LYS A 7 9.19 -0.49 11.78
N ARG A 8 8.84 -1.12 12.91
CA ARG A 8 7.97 -0.51 13.92
C ARG A 8 8.61 0.76 14.49
N THR A 9 9.89 0.70 14.85
CA THR A 9 10.64 1.86 15.35
C THR A 9 10.60 3.01 14.36
N ALA A 10 10.83 2.77 13.06
CA ALA A 10 10.78 3.80 12.03
C ALA A 10 9.42 4.52 11.98
N LEU A 11 8.31 3.79 12.07
CA LEU A 11 6.97 4.38 12.13
C LEU A 11 6.71 5.13 13.43
N THR A 12 7.23 4.64 14.56
CA THR A 12 7.08 5.34 15.84
C THR A 12 7.93 6.60 15.96
N CYS A 13 9.03 6.72 15.19
CA CYS A 13 9.84 7.94 15.09
C CYS A 13 9.10 9.07 14.35
N LEU A 14 8.06 8.74 13.58
CA LEU A 14 7.22 9.74 12.92
C LEU A 14 6.28 10.39 13.94
N SER A 15 6.14 11.71 13.81
CA SER A 15 5.11 12.45 14.54
C SER A 15 3.71 11.92 14.19
N TYR A 16 2.72 12.23 15.04
CA TYR A 16 1.34 11.87 14.77
C TYR A 16 0.90 12.35 13.38
N GLN A 17 1.13 13.63 13.07
CA GLN A 17 0.79 14.23 11.77
C GLN A 17 1.53 13.57 10.61
N GLN A 18 2.81 13.23 10.77
CA GLN A 18 3.58 12.54 9.73
C GLN A 18 3.02 11.15 9.43
N ARG A 19 2.56 10.42 10.45
CA ARG A 19 1.87 9.14 10.23
C ARG A 19 0.54 9.32 9.51
N GLN A 20 -0.26 10.32 9.89
CA GLN A 20 -1.51 10.61 9.17
C GLN A 20 -1.25 10.91 7.69
N LEU A 21 -0.26 11.75 7.38
CA LEU A 21 0.14 12.07 6.02
C LEU A 21 0.65 10.84 5.25
N LEU A 22 1.43 9.97 5.92
CA LEU A 22 1.87 8.70 5.33
C LEU A 22 0.68 7.84 4.91
N PHE A 23 -0.29 7.61 5.81
CA PHE A 23 -1.45 6.77 5.51
C PHE A 23 -2.39 7.40 4.47
N ALA A 24 -2.59 8.72 4.50
CA ALA A 24 -3.30 9.43 3.45
C ALA A 24 -2.60 9.29 2.08
N GLY A 25 -1.27 9.38 2.06
CA GLY A 25 -0.45 9.17 0.86
C GLY A 25 -0.56 7.75 0.31
N LEU A 26 -0.43 6.74 1.17
CA LEU A 26 -0.59 5.33 0.78
C LEU A 26 -1.99 5.04 0.25
N LYS A 27 -3.04 5.61 0.88
CA LYS A 27 -4.42 5.48 0.41
C LYS A 27 -4.59 6.02 -1.01
N ASN A 28 -4.02 7.21 -1.27
CA ASN A 28 -4.03 7.81 -2.60
C ASN A 28 -3.27 6.96 -3.62
N GLU A 29 -2.12 6.40 -3.24
CA GLU A 29 -1.34 5.57 -4.14
C GLU A 29 -2.05 4.25 -4.46
N VAL A 30 -2.63 3.57 -3.47
CA VAL A 30 -3.44 2.35 -3.69
C VAL A 30 -4.61 2.63 -4.64
N ASN A 31 -5.34 3.73 -4.42
CA ASN A 31 -6.44 4.12 -5.32
C ASN A 31 -5.91 4.41 -6.73
N ARG A 32 -4.82 5.15 -6.86
CA ARG A 32 -4.19 5.45 -8.15
C ARG A 32 -3.78 4.18 -8.88
N SER A 33 -3.05 3.28 -8.23
CA SER A 33 -2.62 2.02 -8.81
C SER A 33 -3.81 1.16 -9.23
N PHE A 34 -4.87 1.10 -8.40
CA PHE A 34 -6.11 0.40 -8.76
C PHE A 34 -6.77 0.95 -10.03
N TYR A 35 -6.81 2.27 -10.22
CA TYR A 35 -7.37 2.88 -11.43
C TYR A 35 -6.52 2.69 -12.68
N MET A 36 -5.21 2.43 -12.51
CA MET A 36 -4.29 2.13 -13.62
C MET A 36 -4.38 0.69 -14.12
N LEU A 37 -5.01 -0.21 -13.35
CA LEU A 37 -5.22 -1.60 -13.76
C LEU A 37 -6.14 -1.70 -15.00
N ASP A 38 -5.91 -2.72 -15.83
CA ASP A 38 -6.84 -3.09 -16.88
C ASP A 38 -8.22 -3.50 -16.29
N PRO A 39 -9.31 -3.50 -17.07
CA PRO A 39 -10.65 -3.81 -16.56
C PRO A 39 -10.78 -5.20 -15.91
N GLN A 40 -10.06 -6.22 -16.42
CA GLN A 40 -10.11 -7.58 -15.89
C GLN A 40 -9.37 -7.65 -14.54
N ALA A 41 -8.20 -7.02 -14.44
CA ALA A 41 -7.48 -6.88 -13.18
C ALA A 41 -8.29 -6.06 -12.17
N ARG A 42 -8.91 -4.95 -12.55
CA ARG A 42 -9.78 -4.17 -11.65
C ARG A 42 -10.88 -5.03 -11.02
N GLY A 43 -11.55 -5.86 -11.80
CA GLY A 43 -12.57 -6.79 -11.26
C GLY A 43 -12.00 -7.75 -10.21
N ARG A 44 -10.82 -8.33 -10.45
CA ARG A 44 -10.15 -9.24 -9.51
C ARG A 44 -9.67 -8.54 -8.23
N TRP A 45 -9.20 -7.31 -8.35
CA TRP A 45 -8.55 -6.56 -7.27
C TRP A 45 -9.51 -5.65 -6.48
N ALA A 46 -10.75 -5.43 -6.94
CA ALA A 46 -11.68 -4.47 -6.35
C ALA A 46 -11.88 -4.67 -4.84
N THR A 47 -12.11 -5.91 -4.40
CA THR A 47 -12.33 -6.20 -2.98
C THR A 47 -11.07 -5.96 -2.14
N SER A 48 -9.90 -6.33 -2.67
CA SER A 48 -8.61 -6.11 -1.99
C SER A 48 -8.28 -4.64 -1.89
N ALA A 49 -8.47 -3.87 -2.98
CA ALA A 49 -8.26 -2.43 -3.02
C ALA A 49 -9.19 -1.72 -2.02
N GLN A 50 -10.48 -2.09 -2.00
CA GLN A 50 -11.43 -1.53 -1.05
C GLN A 50 -11.02 -1.77 0.40
N LYS A 51 -10.76 -3.02 0.79
CA LYS A 51 -10.38 -3.37 2.17
C LYS A 51 -9.09 -2.67 2.59
N LEU A 52 -8.12 -2.59 1.69
CA LEU A 52 -6.87 -1.92 1.96
C LEU A 52 -7.07 -0.40 2.15
N THR A 53 -7.90 0.23 1.31
CA THR A 53 -8.27 1.65 1.47
C THR A 53 -8.96 1.90 2.82
N GLU A 54 -9.87 1.01 3.26
CA GLU A 54 -10.52 1.10 4.57
C GLU A 54 -9.51 1.00 5.73
N ILE A 55 -8.55 0.07 5.64
CA ILE A 55 -7.46 -0.07 6.63
C ILE A 55 -6.59 1.20 6.67
N LEU A 56 -6.22 1.74 5.51
CA LEU A 56 -5.39 2.94 5.43
C LEU A 56 -6.14 4.18 5.94
N GLU A 57 -7.44 4.29 5.68
CA GLU A 57 -8.28 5.34 6.24
C GLU A 57 -8.41 5.25 7.76
N PHE A 58 -8.50 4.03 8.31
CA PHE A 58 -8.46 3.83 9.76
C PHE A 58 -7.18 4.41 10.36
N PHE A 59 -6.01 4.08 9.80
CA PHE A 59 -4.72 4.59 10.31
C PHE A 59 -4.45 6.07 10.00
N GLU A 60 -5.08 6.63 8.97
CA GLU A 60 -5.07 8.09 8.72
C GLU A 60 -5.77 8.85 9.88
N ARG A 61 -6.88 8.31 10.38
CA ARG A 61 -7.62 8.90 11.51
C ARG A 61 -6.96 8.58 12.85
N VAL A 62 -6.43 7.37 12.97
CA VAL A 62 -5.99 6.74 14.22
C VAL A 62 -4.61 6.08 13.99
N PRO A 63 -3.52 6.86 13.89
CA PRO A 63 -2.20 6.38 13.47
C PRO A 63 -1.44 5.67 14.60
N HIS A 64 -2.03 4.64 15.20
CA HIS A 64 -1.37 3.77 16.19
C HIS A 64 -1.80 2.32 16.01
N ASP A 65 -0.93 1.39 16.40
CA ASP A 65 -1.24 -0.03 16.38
C ASP A 65 -2.44 -0.32 17.31
N ALA A 66 -3.31 -1.23 16.86
CA ALA A 66 -4.46 -1.74 17.61
C ALA A 66 -4.42 -3.27 17.68
N GLU A 67 -5.22 -3.88 18.55
CA GLU A 67 -5.29 -5.33 18.63
C GLU A 67 -5.76 -5.91 17.28
N GLY A 68 -4.94 -6.78 16.68
CA GLY A 68 -5.19 -7.34 15.36
C GLY A 68 -4.93 -6.41 14.17
N CYS A 69 -4.46 -5.17 14.38
CA CYS A 69 -4.20 -4.19 13.33
C CYS A 69 -2.82 -3.51 13.52
N SER A 70 -1.89 -3.81 12.63
CA SER A 70 -0.51 -3.30 12.65
C SER A 70 -0.29 -2.27 11.55
N MET A 71 0.20 -1.08 11.92
CA MET A 71 0.62 -0.04 10.99
C MET A 71 1.68 -0.56 10.02
N VAL A 72 2.68 -1.29 10.53
CA VAL A 72 3.72 -1.92 9.69
C VAL A 72 3.07 -2.80 8.64
N LYS A 73 2.09 -3.63 9.05
CA LYS A 73 1.47 -4.56 8.12
C LYS A 73 0.60 -3.86 7.08
N ALA A 74 -0.07 -2.77 7.46
CA ALA A 74 -0.82 -1.93 6.51
C ALA A 74 0.09 -1.28 5.47
N VAL A 75 1.27 -0.78 5.88
CA VAL A 75 2.27 -0.24 4.96
C VAL A 75 2.79 -1.32 4.01
N GLU A 76 3.10 -2.51 4.53
CA GLU A 76 3.54 -3.65 3.70
C GLU A 76 2.48 -4.05 2.67
N LEU A 77 1.23 -4.19 3.09
CA LEU A 77 0.12 -4.54 2.19
C LEU A 77 -0.09 -3.45 1.12
N ALA A 78 0.05 -2.17 1.48
CA ALA A 78 0.00 -1.07 0.53
C ALA A 78 1.12 -1.17 -0.51
N CYS A 79 2.36 -1.40 -0.09
CA CYS A 79 3.49 -1.58 -1.00
C CYS A 79 3.33 -2.84 -1.88
N GLU A 80 2.90 -3.96 -1.31
CA GLU A 80 2.65 -5.21 -2.06
C GLU A 80 1.56 -5.01 -3.11
N PHE A 81 0.48 -4.30 -2.77
CA PHE A 81 -0.60 -3.98 -3.71
C PHE A 81 -0.09 -3.08 -4.84
N THR A 82 0.63 -2.01 -4.54
CA THR A 82 1.10 -1.05 -5.56
C THR A 82 2.10 -1.70 -6.49
N ILE A 83 3.05 -2.51 -5.99
CA ILE A 83 4.01 -3.26 -6.82
C ILE A 83 3.29 -4.21 -7.77
N GLN A 84 2.30 -4.96 -7.29
CA GLN A 84 1.54 -5.91 -8.12
C GLN A 84 0.61 -5.22 -9.12
N ALA A 85 0.25 -3.96 -8.87
CA ALA A 85 -0.60 -3.17 -9.73
C ALA A 85 0.17 -2.35 -10.78
N ILE A 86 1.51 -2.31 -10.74
CA ILE A 86 2.31 -1.72 -11.83
C ILE A 86 2.08 -2.57 -13.09
N PRO A 87 1.60 -1.98 -14.20
CA PRO A 87 1.48 -2.69 -15.47
C PRO A 87 2.84 -3.28 -15.87
N SER A 88 2.85 -4.53 -16.35
CA SER A 88 4.03 -5.20 -16.90
C SER A 88 4.49 -4.57 -18.24
N GLU A 89 4.67 -3.25 -18.28
CA GLU A 89 5.31 -2.57 -19.42
C GLU A 89 6.79 -2.95 -19.54
N TYR A 90 7.36 -3.64 -18.54
CA TYR A 90 8.73 -4.14 -18.57
C TYR A 90 8.91 -5.52 -19.23
N GLU A 91 7.86 -6.26 -19.55
CA GLU A 91 8.01 -7.54 -20.29
C GLU A 91 8.09 -7.35 -21.82
N ASN A 92 7.62 -6.23 -22.38
CA ASN A 92 7.62 -5.99 -23.82
C ASN A 92 8.82 -5.20 -24.37
N ALA A 93 9.72 -4.70 -23.50
CA ALA A 93 10.91 -3.96 -23.96
C ALA A 93 11.99 -4.87 -24.59
N ASN A 94 11.87 -6.20 -24.47
CA ASN A 94 12.81 -7.17 -25.05
C ASN A 94 12.31 -7.85 -26.35
N SER A 95 11.16 -7.45 -26.90
CA SER A 95 10.54 -8.14 -28.05
C SER A 95 10.74 -7.45 -29.40
N THR A 96 11.60 -6.44 -29.52
CA THR A 96 11.90 -5.83 -30.84
C THR A 96 13.38 -5.44 -30.99
N ILE A 97 14.24 -6.45 -31.14
CA ILE A 97 15.46 -6.31 -31.95
C ILE A 97 15.42 -7.45 -32.96
N HIS A 98 14.77 -7.19 -34.09
CA HIS A 98 14.87 -7.97 -35.33
C HIS A 98 15.29 -7.04 -36.45
#